data_AF-A0A7J4QPP0-F1
#
_entry.id   AF-A0A7J4QPP0-F1
#
_cell.length_a   1.000
_cell.length_b   1.000
_cell.length_c   1.000
_cell.angle_alpha   90.00
_cell.angle_beta   90.00
_cell.angle_gamma   90.00
#
_symmetry.space_group_name_H-M   'P 1'
#
loop_
_entity.id
_entity.type
_entity.pdbx_description
1 polymer ?
#
loop_
_entity_poly.entity_id
_entity_poly.type
_entity_poly.pdbx_seq_one_letter_code
_entity_poly.pdbx_strand_id
1 'polypeptide(L)'
;RSPMGGQGFLIGRGNLQLSPAVLEAIGLDHLLAVATPSKLLGLSSLRIDTGSADLDATFLERRFVKVLQGFRTTRVMRVHGA
;
A
#
# COMPACT_ATOMS: atom_id res chain seq x y z
N ARG A 1 10.58 -4.48 10.51
CA ARG A 1 9.30 -3.77 10.79
C ARG A 1 9.46 -2.34 10.26
N SER A 2 8.50 -1.69 9.60
CA SER A 2 7.07 -1.91 9.44
C SER A 2 6.61 -1.91 7.97
N PRO A 3 5.40 -2.45 7.74
CA PRO A 3 4.39 -1.68 7.00
C PRO A 3 2.98 -1.99 7.50
N MET A 4 2.32 -1.38 8.48
CA MET A 4 2.70 -0.55 9.60
C MET A 4 2.73 -1.43 10.87
N GLY A 5 3.81 -1.44 11.65
CA GLY A 5 4.04 -2.40 12.75
C GLY A 5 4.31 -3.87 12.36
N GLY A 6 4.21 -4.25 11.09
CA GLY A 6 4.25 -5.66 10.64
C GLY A 6 2.89 -6.20 10.19
N GLN A 7 1.86 -5.36 10.14
CA GLN A 7 0.48 -5.78 9.85
C GLN A 7 0.10 -5.75 8.36
N GLY A 8 1.01 -5.31 7.47
CA GLY A 8 0.79 -5.26 6.03
C GLY A 8 0.19 -3.96 5.48
N PHE A 9 -0.28 -3.01 6.30
CA PHE A 9 -0.79 -1.71 5.83
C PHE A 9 0.24 -0.89 5.03
N LEU A 10 -0.09 -0.63 3.75
CA LEU A 10 0.64 0.24 2.85
C LEU A 10 0.12 1.68 2.93
N ILE A 11 -1.21 1.85 2.98
CA ILE A 11 -1.88 3.14 3.14
C ILE A 11 -2.91 3.01 4.25
N GLY A 12 -2.90 4.01 5.13
CA GLY A 12 -3.86 4.21 6.20
C GLY A 12 -3.81 3.21 7.35
N ARG A 13 -4.91 3.15 8.11
CA ARG A 13 -5.12 2.65 9.49
C ARG A 13 -4.53 3.52 10.62
N GLY A 14 -5.40 3.98 11.52
CA GLY A 14 -5.02 4.87 12.64
C GLY A 14 -5.07 6.33 12.20
N ASN A 15 -4.00 7.10 12.45
CA ASN A 15 -3.90 8.48 11.97
C ASN A 15 -3.56 8.49 10.47
N LEU A 16 -4.57 8.72 9.62
CA LEU A 16 -4.41 8.78 8.17
C LEU A 16 -3.38 9.85 7.78
N GLN A 17 -2.25 9.42 7.22
CA GLN A 17 -1.19 10.35 6.78
C GLN A 17 -1.60 11.18 5.56
N LEU A 18 -2.53 10.65 4.75
CA LEU A 18 -3.10 11.30 3.57
C LEU A 18 -4.61 11.07 3.60
N SER A 19 -5.39 12.11 3.28
CA SER A 19 -6.84 11.98 3.14
C SER A 19 -7.20 11.30 1.81
N PRO A 20 -8.40 10.68 1.71
CA PRO A 20 -8.91 10.14 0.46
C PRO A 20 -8.86 11.14 -0.70
N ALA A 21 -9.28 12.39 -0.45
CA ALA A 21 -9.30 13.44 -1.47
C ALA A 21 -7.91 13.74 -2.06
N VAL A 22 -6.84 13.64 -1.25
CA VAL A 22 -5.47 13.82 -1.75
C VAL A 22 -5.05 12.63 -2.61
N LEU A 23 -5.39 11.40 -2.21
CA LEU A 23 -5.07 10.20 -2.97
C LEU A 23 -5.82 10.17 -4.31
N GLU A 24 -7.08 10.59 -4.32
CA GLU A 24 -7.88 10.74 -5.53
C GLU A 24 -7.28 11.79 -6.48
N ALA A 25 -6.88 12.96 -5.95
CA ALA A 25 -6.27 14.03 -6.74
C ALA A 25 -4.91 13.63 -7.35
N ILE A 26 -4.10 12.83 -6.64
CA ILE A 26 -2.82 12.32 -7.15
C ILE A 26 -3.06 11.30 -8.27
N GLY A 27 -4.09 10.46 -8.12
CA GLY A 27 -4.36 9.33 -9.00
C GLY A 27 -3.44 8.14 -8.70
N LEU A 28 -4.00 6.93 -8.74
CA LEU A 28 -3.29 5.73 -8.31
C LEU A 28 -2.10 5.36 -9.20
N ASP A 29 -2.06 5.80 -10.45
CA ASP A 29 -0.95 5.57 -11.38
C ASP A 29 0.32 6.35 -11.02
N HIS A 30 0.18 7.36 -10.16
CA HIS A 30 1.29 8.18 -9.69
C HIS A 30 1.84 7.74 -8.33
N LEU A 31 1.36 6.61 -7.80
CA LEU A 31 1.80 6.07 -6.52
C LEU A 31 2.86 4.98 -6.70
N LEU A 32 4.01 5.14 -6.05
CA LEU A 32 5.07 4.14 -5.99
C LEU A 32 5.29 3.69 -4.54
N ALA A 33 5.05 2.40 -4.28
CA ALA A 33 5.36 1.80 -2.99
C ALA A 33 6.88 1.57 -2.87
N VAL A 34 7.46 1.98 -1.73
CA VAL A 34 8.90 1.79 -1.44
C VAL A 34 9.07 1.19 -0.04
N ALA A 35 9.79 0.08 0.06
CA ALA A 35 10.08 -0.56 1.35
C ALA A 35 11.39 -1.34 1.31
N THR A 36 12.08 -1.47 2.45
CA THR A 36 13.25 -2.35 2.53
C THR A 36 12.81 -3.82 2.53
N PRO A 37 13.65 -4.77 2.06
CA PRO A 37 13.32 -6.20 2.12
C PRO A 37 12.93 -6.66 3.54
N SER A 38 13.63 -6.15 4.55
CA SER A 38 13.37 -6.42 5.98
C SER A 38 12.02 -5.90 6.49
N LYS A 39 11.38 -4.96 5.79
CA LYS A 39 10.02 -4.50 6.07
C LYS A 39 8.97 -5.40 5.42
N LEU A 40 9.31 -6.05 4.31
CA LEU A 40 8.40 -6.93 3.56
C LEU A 40 8.49 -8.41 3.98
N LEU A 41 9.47 -8.74 4.82
CA LEU A 41 9.74 -10.09 5.28
C LEU A 41 8.58 -10.61 6.14
N GLY A 42 8.06 -11.78 5.80
CA GLY A 42 6.90 -12.39 6.48
C GLY A 42 5.53 -11.87 6.03
N LEU A 43 5.47 -10.90 5.10
CA LEU A 43 4.20 -10.41 4.56
C LEU A 43 3.82 -11.16 3.27
N SER A 44 2.61 -11.71 3.28
CA SER A 44 1.98 -12.34 2.11
C SER A 44 1.24 -11.33 1.23
N SER A 45 0.77 -10.23 1.81
CA SER A 45 0.00 -9.19 1.12
C SER A 45 0.19 -7.82 1.77
N LEU A 46 -0.18 -6.78 1.03
CA LEU A 46 -0.30 -5.42 1.51
C LEU A 46 -1.78 -5.09 1.74
N ARG A 47 -2.07 -4.29 2.75
CA ARG A 47 -3.41 -3.86 3.12
C ARG A 47 -3.58 -2.37 2.85
N ILE A 48 -4.78 -1.97 2.46
CA ILE A 48 -5.15 -0.58 2.24
C ILE A 48 -6.46 -0.31 2.98
N ASP A 49 -6.48 0.82 3.67
CA ASP A 49 -7.65 1.36 4.37
C ASP A 49 -7.56 2.88 4.28
N THR A 50 -8.15 3.45 3.23
CA THR A 50 -8.12 4.90 3.01
C THR A 50 -9.20 5.63 3.82
N GLY A 51 -10.19 4.90 4.34
CA GLY A 51 -11.40 5.47 4.93
C GLY A 51 -12.48 5.85 3.89
N SER A 52 -12.24 5.60 2.60
CA SER A 52 -13.23 5.74 1.52
C SER A 52 -13.43 4.39 0.83
N ALA A 53 -14.65 3.86 0.88
CA ALA A 53 -14.96 2.56 0.32
C ALA A 53 -14.75 2.49 -1.20
N ASP A 54 -14.99 3.60 -1.91
CA ASP A 54 -14.83 3.69 -3.36
C ASP A 54 -13.35 3.69 -3.76
N LEU A 55 -12.54 4.46 -3.03
CA LEU A 55 -11.09 4.49 -3.24
C LEU A 55 -10.45 3.14 -2.88
N ASP A 56 -10.88 2.52 -1.77
CA ASP A 56 -10.42 1.19 -1.38
C ASP A 56 -10.78 0.14 -2.45
N ALA A 57 -12.00 0.18 -3.00
CA ALA A 57 -12.39 -0.68 -4.11
C ALA A 57 -11.47 -0.48 -5.34
N THR A 58 -11.18 0.77 -5.70
CA THR A 58 -10.28 1.11 -6.81
C THR A 58 -8.87 0.54 -6.59
N PHE A 59 -8.36 0.58 -5.36
CA PHE A 59 -7.08 -0.07 -5.03
C PHE A 59 -7.14 -1.60 -5.16
N LEU A 60 -8.27 -2.22 -4.79
CA LEU A 60 -8.46 -3.66 -4.87
C LEU A 60 -8.63 -4.17 -6.29
N GLU A 61 -9.18 -3.35 -7.19
CA GLU A 61 -9.26 -3.66 -8.61
C GLU A 61 -7.88 -3.86 -9.24
N ARG A 62 -6.86 -3.11 -8.81
CA ARG A 62 -5.47 -3.30 -9.27
C ARG A 62 -4.90 -4.66 -8.89
N ARG A 63 -5.43 -5.29 -7.82
CA ARG A 63 -5.03 -6.57 -7.19
C ARG A 63 -3.58 -6.71 -6.73
N PHE A 64 -2.63 -6.04 -7.37
CA PHE A 64 -1.21 -6.12 -7.11
C PHE A 64 -0.57 -4.73 -7.18
N VAL A 65 0.45 -4.51 -6.35
CA VAL A 65 1.26 -3.29 -6.35
C VAL A 65 2.72 -3.68 -6.51
N LYS A 66 3.45 -2.89 -7.32
CA LYS A 66 4.91 -2.97 -7.43
C LYS A 66 5.52 -2.21 -6.27
N VAL A 67 6.32 -2.90 -5.47
CA VAL A 67 7.08 -2.32 -4.36
C VAL A 67 8.55 -2.28 -4.77
N LEU A 68 9.12 -1.08 -4.82
CA LEU A 68 10.56 -0.91 -4.94
C LEU A 68 11.21 -1.34 -3.63
N GLN A 69 12.09 -2.34 -3.70
CA GLN A 69 12.84 -2.86 -2.57
C GLN A 69 14.35 -2.87 -2.81
N GLY A 70 15.10 -2.29 -1.88
CA GLY A 70 16.56 -2.22 -1.99
C GLY A 70 17.03 -1.50 -3.26
N PHE A 71 18.22 -1.86 -3.77
CA PHE A 71 18.76 -1.26 -4.98
C PHE A 71 18.18 -1.92 -6.24
N ARG A 72 17.43 -1.16 -7.04
CA ARG A 72 16.90 -1.55 -8.36
C ARG A 72 16.10 -2.86 -8.42
N THR A 73 15.61 -3.35 -7.28
CA THR A 73 14.80 -4.57 -7.23
C THR A 73 13.36 -4.21 -6.96
N THR A 74 12.42 -4.86 -7.64
CA THR A 74 10.99 -4.68 -7.38
C THR A 74 10.38 -6.01 -6.92
N ARG A 75 9.37 -5.93 -6.06
CA ARG A 75 8.54 -7.06 -5.65
C ARG A 75 7.10 -6.73 -6.00
N VAL A 76 6.44 -7.64 -6.70
CA VAL A 76 4.98 -7.56 -6.89
C VAL A 76 4.32 -8.19 -5.68
N MET A 77 3.45 -7.45 -5.00
CA MET A 77 2.72 -7.91 -3.83
C MET A 77 1.23 -7.75 -4.05
N ARG A 78 0.45 -8.75 -3.62
CA ARG A 78 -1.01 -8.71 -3.68
C ARG A 78 -1.53 -7.66 -2.70
N VAL A 79 -2.57 -6.94 -3.10
CA VAL A 79 -3.31 -6.00 -2.26
C VAL A 79 -4.57 -6.67 -1.74
N HIS A 80 -4.87 -6.46 -0.46
CA HIS A 80 -6.07 -6.91 0.22
C HIS A 80 -6.78 -5.73 0.89
N GLY A 81 -8.11 -5.82 0.94
CA GLY A 81 -8.94 -4.87 1.70
C GLY A 81 -8.71 -5.10 3.17
N ALA A 82 -8.79 -4.02 3.96
CA ALA A 82 -8.72 -4.11 5.40
C ALA A 82 -9.94 -4.80 5.98
#